data_AF-A0A963ECY8-F1
#
_entry.id   AF-A0A963ECY8-F1
#
_cell.length_a   1.000
_cell.length_b   1.000
_cell.length_c   1.000
_cell.angle_alpha   90.00
_cell.angle_beta   90.00
_cell.angle_gamma   90.00
#
_symmetry.space_group_name_H-M   'P 1'
#
loop_
_entity.id
_entity.type
_entity.pdbx_description
1 polymer ?
#
loop_
_entity_poly.entity_id
_entity_poly.type
_entity_poly.pdbx_seq_one_letter_code
_entity_poly.pdbx_strand_id
1 'polypeptide(L)'
;SPATCAAIGKMGIPEMRQRGYPDGLASGAIAAGGTLGILIPPSITMIVYGIATETSIGRLFIAGLLPGLMLTALFMAWSLFAAHRGGYNFRDAAAGFSLAQKLEVLPRVLPFLAIIAGVLFVLYGGVATPSEAAGVGALLCLVLVAIIYRIWQPERIWRIISDSMRESVMILMIIAA
;
A
#
# COMPACT_ATOMS: atom_id res chain seq x y z
N SER A 1 -7.55 1.86 2.94
CA SER A 1 -7.87 3.10 2.19
C SER A 1 -8.57 2.74 0.88
N PRO A 2 -9.64 3.47 0.51
CA PRO A 2 -10.29 3.33 -0.79
C PRO A 2 -9.33 3.48 -1.98
N ALA A 3 -8.33 4.37 -1.93
CA ALA A 3 -7.36 4.50 -3.00
C ALA A 3 -6.45 3.27 -3.12
N THR A 4 -5.98 2.70 -2.01
CA THR A 4 -5.19 1.45 -2.07
C THR A 4 -6.01 0.31 -2.68
N CYS A 5 -7.26 0.14 -2.26
CA CYS A 5 -8.17 -0.85 -2.84
C CYS A 5 -8.38 -0.61 -4.33
N ALA A 6 -8.58 0.64 -4.76
CA ALA A 6 -8.80 1.00 -6.15
C ALA A 6 -7.53 0.79 -7.02
N ALA A 7 -6.36 1.13 -6.50
CA ALA A 7 -5.10 1.00 -7.21
C ALA A 7 -4.70 -0.47 -7.38
N ILE A 8 -4.69 -1.25 -6.29
CA ILE A 8 -4.31 -2.66 -6.31
C ILE A 8 -5.42 -3.50 -6.95
N GLY A 9 -6.69 -3.21 -6.67
CA GLY A 9 -7.83 -3.98 -7.18
C GLY A 9 -7.99 -3.91 -8.70
N LYS A 10 -7.67 -2.77 -9.33
CA LYS A 10 -7.73 -2.63 -10.80
C LYS A 10 -6.82 -3.61 -11.54
N MET A 11 -5.69 -4.00 -10.95
CA MET A 11 -4.76 -4.98 -11.53
C MET A 11 -4.97 -6.38 -10.93
N GLY A 12 -5.19 -6.47 -9.62
CA GLY A 12 -5.26 -7.74 -8.90
C GLY A 12 -6.54 -8.54 -9.15
N ILE A 13 -7.72 -7.89 -9.19
CA ILE A 13 -8.98 -8.61 -9.38
C ILE A 13 -9.05 -9.29 -10.75
N PRO A 14 -8.76 -8.63 -11.88
CA PRO A 14 -8.77 -9.27 -13.19
C PRO A 14 -7.80 -10.46 -13.29
N GLU A 15 -6.60 -10.32 -12.71
CA GLU A 15 -5.57 -11.37 -12.72
C GLU A 15 -5.99 -12.59 -11.89
N MET A 16 -6.57 -12.38 -10.71
CA MET A 16 -7.12 -13.46 -9.87
C MET A 16 -8.28 -14.16 -10.58
N ARG A 17 -9.16 -13.41 -11.25
CA ARG A 17 -10.27 -13.98 -12.02
C ARG A 17 -9.79 -14.83 -13.19
N GLN A 18 -8.78 -14.37 -13.93
CA GLN A 18 -8.16 -15.16 -15.02
C GLN A 18 -7.59 -16.49 -14.52
N ARG A 19 -7.11 -16.51 -13.27
CA ARG A 19 -6.58 -17.70 -12.60
C ARG A 19 -7.67 -18.57 -11.93
N GLY A 20 -8.95 -18.25 -12.13
CA GLY A 20 -10.07 -19.03 -11.63
C GLY A 20 -10.45 -18.77 -10.16
N TYR A 21 -9.96 -17.68 -9.55
CA TYR A 21 -10.38 -17.31 -8.19
C TYR A 21 -11.82 -16.78 -8.18
N PRO A 22 -12.66 -17.16 -7.19
CA PRO A 22 -14.02 -16.66 -7.09
C PRO A 22 -14.04 -15.16 -6.76
N ASP A 23 -14.99 -14.44 -7.35
CA ASP A 23 -15.12 -12.97 -7.23
C ASP A 23 -15.16 -12.49 -5.78
N GLY A 24 -15.82 -13.24 -4.89
CA GLY A 24 -15.90 -12.92 -3.46
C GLY A 24 -14.55 -13.03 -2.73
N LEU A 25 -13.73 -14.03 -3.06
CA LEU A 25 -12.40 -14.18 -2.46
C LEU A 25 -11.42 -13.13 -3.01
N ALA A 26 -11.48 -12.86 -4.32
CA ALA A 26 -10.63 -11.85 -4.95
C ALA A 26 -10.95 -10.43 -4.44
N SER A 27 -12.23 -10.03 -4.48
CA SER A 27 -12.65 -8.72 -3.97
C SER A 27 -12.46 -8.59 -2.45
N GLY A 28 -12.77 -9.64 -1.68
CA GLY A 28 -12.58 -9.68 -0.23
C GLY A 28 -11.11 -9.57 0.18
N ALA A 29 -10.21 -10.29 -0.50
CA ALA A 29 -8.77 -10.22 -0.22
C ALA A 29 -8.19 -8.84 -0.53
N ILE A 30 -8.61 -8.22 -1.64
CA ILE A 30 -8.18 -6.86 -2.02
C ILE A 30 -8.74 -5.82 -1.05
N ALA A 31 -10.01 -5.94 -0.66
CA ALA A 31 -10.64 -5.04 0.30
C ALA A 31 -9.96 -5.14 1.68
N ALA A 32 -9.72 -6.34 2.18
CA ALA A 32 -9.01 -6.59 3.44
C ALA A 32 -7.55 -6.13 3.37
N GLY A 33 -6.84 -6.42 2.28
CA GLY A 33 -5.47 -5.95 2.08
C GLY A 33 -5.39 -4.42 2.03
N GLY A 34 -6.35 -3.77 1.40
CA GLY A 34 -6.39 -2.32 1.32
C GLY A 34 -6.66 -1.62 2.66
N THR A 35 -7.28 -2.28 3.66
CA THR A 35 -7.41 -1.70 5.00
C THR A 35 -6.09 -1.72 5.77
N LEU A 36 -5.18 -2.66 5.49
CA LEU A 36 -3.85 -2.72 6.12
C LEU A 36 -2.99 -1.49 5.82
N GLY A 37 -3.24 -0.80 4.71
CA GLY A 37 -2.55 0.47 4.38
C GLY A 37 -2.77 1.58 5.40
N ILE A 38 -3.77 1.44 6.29
CA ILE A 38 -3.99 2.36 7.42
C ILE A 38 -3.01 2.08 8.57
N LEU A 39 -2.54 0.84 8.71
CA LEU A 39 -1.81 0.38 9.90
C LEU A 39 -0.32 0.11 9.63
N ILE A 40 0.03 -0.34 8.42
CA ILE A 40 1.43 -0.65 8.08
C ILE A 40 2.15 0.64 7.69
N PRO A 41 3.28 0.99 8.35
CA PRO A 41 4.05 2.19 8.02
C PRO A 41 4.65 2.18 6.60
N PRO A 42 4.76 3.35 5.94
CA PRO A 42 4.28 4.67 6.35
C PRO A 42 2.76 4.85 6.11
N SER A 43 2.03 5.34 7.12
CA SER A 43 0.56 5.55 7.05
C SER A 43 0.17 6.98 7.42
N ILE A 44 -0.60 7.63 6.53
CA ILE A 44 -1.13 8.99 6.74
C ILE A 44 -2.08 9.01 7.94
N THR A 45 -2.95 8.00 8.08
CA THR A 45 -3.91 7.95 9.20
C THR A 45 -3.20 7.90 10.55
N MET A 46 -2.10 7.15 10.66
CA MET A 46 -1.27 7.12 11.87
C MET A 46 -0.56 8.46 12.10
N ILE A 47 -0.07 9.13 11.04
CA ILE A 47 0.53 10.46 11.17
C ILE A 47 -0.50 11.44 11.76
N VAL A 48 -1.71 11.48 11.21
CA VAL A 48 -2.74 12.40 11.67
C VAL A 48 -3.20 12.08 13.09
N TYR A 49 -3.34 10.80 13.43
CA TYR A 49 -3.60 10.38 14.81
C TYR A 49 -2.46 10.82 15.75
N GLY A 50 -1.21 10.65 15.34
CA GLY A 50 -0.04 11.08 16.10
C GLY A 50 -0.03 12.59 16.35
N ILE A 51 -0.35 13.38 15.33
CA ILE A 51 -0.49 14.84 15.45
C ILE A 51 -1.64 15.22 16.40
N ALA A 52 -2.81 14.60 16.26
CA ALA A 52 -3.99 14.92 17.08
C ALA A 52 -3.80 14.53 18.55
N THR A 53 -3.03 13.48 18.82
CA THR A 53 -2.75 12.98 20.18
C THR A 53 -1.43 13.50 20.75
N GLU A 54 -0.72 14.35 20.01
CA GLU A 54 0.64 14.82 20.33
C GLU A 54 1.63 13.67 20.64
N THR A 55 1.35 12.48 20.09
CA THR A 55 2.20 11.30 20.27
C THR A 55 3.29 11.27 19.20
N SER A 56 4.45 10.72 19.58
CA SER A 56 5.55 10.54 18.63
C SER A 56 5.15 9.56 17.53
N ILE A 57 5.13 10.07 16.29
CA ILE A 57 4.77 9.30 15.10
C ILE A 57 5.69 8.11 14.88
N GLY A 58 7.00 8.26 15.14
CA GLY A 58 7.96 7.16 15.04
C GLY A 58 7.63 6.01 16.01
N ARG A 59 7.26 6.33 17.26
CA ARG A 59 6.81 5.32 18.23
C ARG A 59 5.51 4.67 17.80
N LEU A 60 4.57 5.45 17.28
CA LEU A 60 3.30 4.93 16.77
C LEU A 60 3.53 3.95 15.62
N PHE A 61 4.40 4.27 14.66
CA PHE A 61 4.74 3.40 13.53
C PHE A 61 5.32 2.05 13.98
N ILE A 62 6.25 2.05 14.95
CA ILE A 62 6.79 0.80 15.53
C ILE A 62 5.68 0.01 16.22
N ALA A 63 4.82 0.69 16.99
CA ALA A 63 3.68 0.05 17.66
C ALA A 63 2.65 -0.52 16.67
N GLY A 64 2.51 0.06 15.47
CA GLY A 64 1.63 -0.40 14.40
C GLY A 64 2.11 -1.64 13.66
N LEU A 65 3.41 -1.96 13.72
CA LEU A 65 3.99 -3.10 13.01
C LEU A 65 3.45 -4.44 13.53
N LEU A 66 3.43 -4.63 14.86
CA LEU A 66 2.92 -5.85 15.47
C LEU A 66 1.44 -6.14 15.15
N PRO A 67 0.48 -5.21 15.38
CA PRO A 67 -0.92 -5.44 15.01
C PRO A 67 -1.11 -5.54 13.48
N GLY A 68 -0.30 -4.85 12.68
CA GLY A 68 -0.30 -4.96 11.22
C GLY A 68 0.07 -6.37 10.74
N LEU A 69 1.16 -6.93 11.25
CA LEU A 69 1.59 -8.29 10.94
C LEU A 69 0.59 -9.32 11.45
N MET A 70 0.02 -9.11 12.65
CA MET A 70 -1.00 -9.99 13.21
C MET A 70 -2.26 -10.03 12.33
N LEU A 71 -2.80 -8.87 11.93
CA LEU A 71 -3.95 -8.80 11.02
C LEU A 71 -3.63 -9.41 9.65
N THR A 72 -2.43 -9.18 9.13
CA THR A 72 -1.97 -9.79 7.88
C THR A 72 -2.00 -11.32 7.98
N ALA A 73 -1.46 -11.88 9.07
CA ALA A 73 -1.48 -13.32 9.32
C ALA A 73 -2.91 -13.87 9.46
N LEU A 74 -3.79 -13.15 10.15
CA LEU A 74 -5.20 -13.53 10.28
C LEU A 74 -5.94 -13.50 8.93
N PHE A 75 -5.70 -12.48 8.09
CA PHE A 75 -6.28 -12.42 6.75
C PHE A 75 -5.74 -13.51 5.83
N MET A 76 -4.44 -13.84 5.90
CA MET A 76 -3.88 -14.98 5.18
C MET A 76 -4.51 -16.30 5.64
N ALA A 77 -4.61 -16.52 6.95
CA ALA A 77 -5.22 -17.72 7.51
C ALA A 77 -6.70 -17.85 7.10
N TRP A 78 -7.47 -16.77 7.18
CA TRP A 78 -8.87 -16.74 6.75
C TRP A 78 -9.00 -16.99 5.24
N SER A 79 -8.16 -16.37 4.41
CA SER A 79 -8.17 -16.55 2.96
C SER A 79 -7.88 -18.02 2.58
N LEU A 80 -6.88 -18.64 3.23
CA LEU A 80 -6.56 -20.05 3.04
C LEU A 80 -7.70 -20.97 3.51
N PHE A 81 -8.30 -20.68 4.67
CA PHE A 81 -9.45 -21.43 5.18
C PHE A 81 -10.66 -21.34 4.25
N ALA A 82 -11.00 -20.13 3.78
CA ALA A 82 -12.10 -19.90 2.85
C ALA A 82 -11.85 -20.58 1.49
N ALA A 83 -10.62 -20.54 0.99
CA ALA A 83 -10.20 -21.25 -0.22
C ALA A 83 -10.35 -22.76 -0.07
N HIS A 84 -9.90 -23.32 1.05
CA HIS A 84 -9.96 -24.75 1.31
C HIS A 84 -11.39 -25.25 1.51
N ARG A 85 -12.21 -24.51 2.28
CA ARG A 85 -13.63 -24.82 2.50
C ARG A 85 -14.47 -24.75 1.23
N GLY A 86 -14.10 -23.86 0.30
CA GLY A 86 -14.73 -23.75 -1.02
C GLY A 86 -14.32 -24.84 -2.01
N GLY A 87 -13.44 -25.78 -1.61
CA GLY A 87 -12.96 -26.85 -2.49
C GLY A 87 -12.02 -26.39 -3.61
N TYR A 88 -11.49 -25.17 -3.52
CA TYR A 88 -10.68 -24.59 -4.58
C TYR A 88 -9.23 -25.09 -4.47
N ASN A 89 -8.82 -25.93 -5.43
CA ASN A 89 -7.47 -26.47 -5.50
C ASN A 89 -6.64 -25.62 -6.49
N PHE A 90 -6.09 -24.50 -6.02
CA PHE A 90 -5.34 -23.56 -6.86
C PHE A 90 -3.91 -24.02 -7.22
N ARG A 91 -3.63 -25.33 -7.11
CA ARG A 91 -2.32 -25.92 -7.41
C ARG A 91 -1.88 -25.71 -8.87
N ASP A 92 -2.82 -25.59 -9.80
CA ASP A 92 -2.53 -25.40 -11.23
C ASP A 92 -2.32 -23.93 -11.63
N ALA A 93 -2.87 -22.97 -10.87
CA ALA A 93 -2.65 -21.53 -11.08
C ALA A 93 -1.29 -21.05 -10.55
N ALA A 94 -0.65 -21.85 -9.69
CA ALA A 94 0.72 -21.68 -9.28
C ALA A 94 1.66 -22.30 -10.34
N ALA A 95 1.63 -21.77 -11.57
CA ALA A 95 2.79 -21.92 -12.45
C ALA A 95 3.99 -21.37 -11.66
N GLY A 96 4.84 -22.28 -11.19
CA GLY A 96 5.92 -21.94 -10.28
C GLY A 96 6.86 -20.97 -10.96
N PHE A 97 6.71 -19.67 -10.68
CA PHE A 97 7.63 -18.67 -11.17
C PHE A 97 9.04 -19.07 -10.76
N SER A 98 9.92 -19.22 -11.74
CA SER A 98 11.31 -19.56 -11.46
C SER A 98 11.94 -18.44 -10.63
N LEU A 99 12.92 -18.75 -9.79
CA LEU A 99 13.62 -17.74 -9.00
C LEU A 99 14.21 -16.63 -9.90
N ALA A 100 14.63 -16.98 -11.13
CA ALA A 100 15.10 -16.03 -12.13
C ALA A 100 14.00 -15.03 -12.55
N GLN A 101 12.77 -15.50 -12.79
CA GLN A 101 11.63 -14.63 -13.10
C GLN A 101 11.26 -13.73 -11.93
N LYS A 102 11.38 -14.20 -10.68
CA LYS A 102 11.16 -13.35 -9.49
C LYS A 102 12.21 -12.25 -9.35
N LEU A 103 13.47 -12.57 -9.65
CA LEU A 103 14.59 -11.63 -9.61
C LEU A 103 14.53 -10.60 -10.75
N GLU A 104 13.97 -10.94 -11.91
CA GLU A 104 13.85 -10.02 -13.05
C GLU A 104 12.86 -8.87 -12.80
N VAL A 105 11.83 -9.08 -11.97
CA VAL A 105 10.85 -8.04 -11.63
C VAL A 105 11.33 -7.14 -10.48
N LEU A 106 12.26 -7.62 -9.65
CA LEU A 106 12.77 -6.91 -8.48
C LEU A 106 13.33 -5.49 -8.76
N PRO A 107 14.07 -5.24 -9.86
CA PRO A 107 14.59 -3.92 -10.20
C PRO A 107 13.50 -2.87 -10.45
N ARG A 108 12.27 -3.26 -10.81
CA ARG A 108 11.15 -2.31 -11.00
C ARG A 108 10.55 -1.82 -9.68
N VAL A 109 10.67 -2.60 -8.61
CA VAL A 109 10.10 -2.30 -7.29
C VAL A 109 11.11 -1.62 -6.37
N LEU A 110 12.40 -1.89 -6.58
CA LEU A 110 13.54 -1.31 -5.87
C LEU A 110 13.48 0.22 -5.67
N PRO A 111 13.11 1.03 -6.69
CA PRO A 111 13.07 2.47 -6.53
C PRO A 111 11.98 2.94 -5.55
N PHE A 112 10.83 2.24 -5.50
CA PHE A 112 9.78 2.53 -4.50
C PHE A 112 10.20 2.11 -3.10
N LEU A 113 10.84 0.95 -2.96
CA LEU A 113 11.40 0.49 -1.68
C LEU A 113 12.47 1.45 -1.15
N ALA A 114 13.31 2.00 -2.03
CA ALA A 114 14.31 3.00 -1.66
C ALA A 114 13.67 4.27 -1.11
N ILE A 115 12.57 4.75 -1.72
CA ILE A 115 11.81 5.90 -1.18
C ILE A 115 11.21 5.56 0.18
N ILE A 116 10.58 4.40 0.34
CA ILE A 116 10.01 3.96 1.63
C ILE A 116 11.10 3.90 2.70
N ALA A 117 12.23 3.26 2.41
CA ALA A 117 13.35 3.14 3.33
C ALA A 117 13.93 4.52 3.68
N GLY A 118 14.06 5.43 2.70
CA GLY A 118 14.53 6.79 2.92
C GLY A 118 13.59 7.59 3.83
N VAL A 119 12.28 7.51 3.59
CA VAL A 119 11.28 8.18 4.43
C VAL A 119 11.32 7.61 5.86
N LEU A 120 11.34 6.29 6.02
CA LEU A 120 11.44 5.66 7.34
C LEU A 120 12.74 6.03 8.06
N PHE A 121 13.86 6.08 7.35
CA PHE A 121 15.16 6.47 7.92
C PHE A 121 15.11 7.91 8.44
N VAL A 122 14.58 8.85 7.67
CA VAL A 122 14.48 10.26 8.07
C VAL A 122 13.55 10.43 9.26
N LEU A 123 12.41 9.72 9.27
CA LEU A 123 11.43 9.78 10.36
C LEU A 123 11.95 9.15 11.66
N TYR A 124 12.61 8.00 11.58
CA TYR A 124 13.10 7.28 12.76
C TYR A 124 14.42 7.84 13.27
N GLY A 125 15.26 8.34 12.37
CA GLY A 125 16.50 9.05 12.70
C GLY A 125 16.28 10.44 13.28
N GLY A 126 15.03 10.94 13.31
CA GLY A 126 14.70 12.28 13.81
C GLY A 126 15.31 13.42 12.99
N VAL A 127 15.68 13.15 11.73
CA VAL A 127 16.41 14.09 10.87
C VAL A 127 15.47 15.16 10.29
N ALA A 128 14.22 14.80 10.00
CA ALA A 128 13.22 15.74 9.50
C ALA A 128 11.84 15.44 10.07
N THR A 129 10.97 16.44 10.03
CA THR A 129 9.57 16.30 10.41
C THR A 129 8.80 15.47 9.39
N PRO A 130 7.67 14.85 9.78
CA PRO A 130 6.82 14.10 8.86
C PRO A 130 6.38 14.89 7.63
N SER A 131 6.09 16.17 7.81
CA SER A 131 5.68 17.07 6.73
C SER A 131 6.81 17.30 5.72
N GLU A 132 8.04 17.49 6.19
CA GLU A 132 9.22 17.66 5.33
C GLU A 132 9.54 16.36 4.59
N ALA A 133 9.52 15.21 5.29
CA ALA A 133 9.74 13.90 4.69
C ALA A 133 8.68 13.57 3.62
N ALA A 134 7.42 13.93 3.86
CA ALA A 134 6.33 13.75 2.89
C ALA A 134 6.51 14.64 1.65
N GLY A 135 6.90 15.92 1.83
CA GLY A 135 7.13 16.85 0.73
C GLY A 135 8.27 16.40 -0.18
N VAL A 136 9.42 16.05 0.41
CA VAL A 136 10.58 15.53 -0.34
C VAL A 136 10.26 14.19 -0.99
N GLY A 137 9.58 13.29 -0.27
CA GLY A 137 9.16 11.99 -0.81
C GLY A 137 8.20 12.11 -2.00
N ALA A 138 7.24 13.03 -1.95
CA ALA A 138 6.33 13.30 -3.05
C ALA A 138 7.05 13.84 -4.29
N LEU A 139 7.98 14.80 -4.08
CA LEU A 139 8.80 15.34 -5.16
C LEU A 139 9.66 14.24 -5.80
N LEU A 140 10.35 13.42 -4.99
CA LEU A 140 11.16 12.30 -5.46
C LEU A 140 10.32 11.28 -6.22
N CYS A 141 9.11 10.96 -5.74
CA CYS A 141 8.17 10.09 -6.46
C CYS A 141 7.79 10.67 -7.83
N LEU A 142 7.48 11.96 -7.92
CA LEU A 142 7.14 12.60 -9.21
C LEU A 142 8.32 12.58 -10.18
N VAL A 143 9.52 12.92 -9.70
CA VAL A 143 10.76 12.87 -10.50
C VAL A 143 11.04 11.44 -10.98
N LEU A 144 10.88 10.46 -10.09
CA LEU A 144 11.08 9.05 -10.39
C LEU A 144 10.11 8.56 -11.46
N VAL A 145 8.83 8.90 -11.34
CA VAL A 145 7.79 8.57 -12.33
C VAL A 145 8.07 9.26 -13.67
N ALA A 146 8.49 10.52 -13.66
CA ALA A 146 8.79 11.27 -14.87
C ALA A 146 10.04 10.75 -15.60
N ILE A 147 11.08 10.32 -14.88
CA ILE A 147 12.35 9.86 -15.46
C ILE A 147 12.32 8.37 -15.80
N ILE A 148 11.96 7.51 -14.85
CA ILE A 148 12.02 6.04 -15.02
C ILE A 148 10.85 5.56 -15.87
N TYR A 149 9.63 6.01 -15.54
CA TYR A 149 8.42 5.57 -16.24
C TYR A 149 8.05 6.46 -17.43
N ARG A 150 8.80 7.55 -17.67
CA ARG A 150 8.62 8.50 -18.79
C ARG A 150 7.19 9.01 -18.93
N ILE A 151 6.46 9.13 -17.81
CA ILE A 151 5.08 9.62 -17.82
C ILE A 151 5.08 11.15 -17.81
N TRP A 152 4.98 11.76 -18.99
CA TRP A 152 4.88 13.21 -19.20
C TRP A 152 3.49 13.65 -19.68
N GLN A 153 2.44 13.08 -19.09
CA GLN A 153 1.06 13.41 -19.46
C GLN A 153 0.44 14.31 -18.38
N PRO A 154 0.21 15.60 -18.66
CA PRO A 154 -0.36 16.55 -17.68
C PRO A 154 -1.70 16.07 -17.10
N GLU A 155 -2.53 15.43 -17.92
CA GLU A 155 -3.82 14.87 -17.51
C GLU A 155 -3.68 13.78 -16.43
N ARG A 156 -2.63 12.93 -16.53
CA ARG A 156 -2.38 11.88 -15.53
C ARG A 156 -1.86 12.48 -14.23
N ILE A 157 -1.00 13.49 -14.30
CA ILE A 157 -0.49 14.19 -13.13
C ILE A 157 -1.65 14.88 -12.39
N TRP A 158 -2.53 15.57 -13.12
CA TRP A 158 -3.73 16.19 -12.54
C TRP A 158 -4.63 15.17 -11.84
N ARG A 159 -4.79 13.99 -12.44
CA ARG A 159 -5.58 12.89 -11.85
C ARG A 159 -4.95 12.38 -10.56
N ILE A 160 -3.63 12.18 -10.51
CA ILE A 160 -2.92 11.76 -9.29
C ILE A 160 -3.12 12.78 -8.17
N ILE A 161 -2.91 14.08 -8.46
CA ILE A 161 -3.09 15.16 -7.48
C ILE A 161 -4.54 15.20 -6.98
N SER A 162 -5.52 15.10 -7.89
CA SER A 162 -6.95 15.10 -7.54
C SER A 162 -7.32 13.91 -6.66
N ASP A 163 -6.84 12.71 -6.99
CA ASP A 163 -7.09 11.49 -6.21
C ASP A 163 -6.46 11.61 -4.81
N SER A 164 -5.23 12.12 -4.70
CA SER A 164 -4.57 12.39 -3.42
C SER A 164 -5.32 13.43 -2.59
N MET A 165 -5.73 14.55 -3.20
CA MET A 165 -6.54 15.57 -2.53
C MET A 165 -7.85 15.00 -1.99
N ARG A 166 -8.54 14.17 -2.77
CA ARG A 166 -9.80 13.54 -2.37
C ARG A 166 -9.61 12.66 -1.14
N GLU A 167 -8.54 11.86 -1.09
CA GLU A 167 -8.18 11.07 0.09
C GLU A 167 -7.93 11.96 1.31
N SER A 168 -7.12 13.02 1.16
CA SER A 168 -6.82 13.96 2.25
C SER A 168 -8.09 14.64 2.77
N VAL A 169 -8.97 15.10 1.89
CA VAL A 169 -10.25 15.74 2.27
C VAL A 169 -11.15 14.76 3.01
N MET A 170 -11.27 13.51 2.56
CA MET A 170 -12.05 12.50 3.27
C MET A 170 -11.52 12.29 4.70
N ILE A 171 -10.20 12.22 4.88
CA ILE A 171 -9.58 12.04 6.20
C ILE A 171 -9.87 13.27 7.08
N LEU A 172 -9.65 14.49 6.58
CA LEU A 172 -9.89 15.72 7.35
C LEU A 172 -11.36 15.89 7.74
N MET A 173 -12.29 15.54 6.85
CA MET A 173 -13.73 15.56 7.15
C MET A 173 -14.11 14.56 8.24
N ILE A 174 -13.51 13.35 8.24
CA ILE A 174 -13.74 12.35 9.29
C ILE A 174 -13.23 12.83 10.65
N ILE A 175 -12.12 13.58 10.67
CA ILE A 175 -11.55 14.11 11.92
C ILE A 175 -12.32 15.33 12.43
N ALA A 176 -12.85 16.14 11.53
CA ALA A 176 -13.62 17.33 11.87
C ALA A 176 -15.06 17.03 12.33
N ALA A 177 -15.59 15.86 11.96
CA ALA A 177 -16.91 15.37 12.36
C ALA A 177 -16.88 14.66 13.72
#